data_AF-A0A951K1F7-F1
#
_entry.id   AF-A0A951K1F7-F1
#
_cell.length_a   1.000
_cell.length_b   1.000
_cell.length_c   1.000
_cell.angle_alpha   90.00
_cell.angle_beta   90.00
_cell.angle_gamma   90.00
#
_symmetry.space_group_name_H-M   'P 1'
#
loop_
_entity.id
_entity.type
_entity.pdbx_description
1 polymer ?
#
loop_
_entity_poly.entity_id
_entity_poly.type
_entity_poly.pdbx_seq_one_letter_code
_entity_poly.pdbx_strand_id
1 'polypeptide(L)'
;MTVADIAHRIDALRAELRRRGWRRETVAIGAATDPYQPAEGRYRLTRGCLIALAEARTPVTLITRGPLVVRDIDVLATASRRAAVTVSISIATLDASIAARLEPGVAPPRQRLRAIRALTDAGIAAGVALAPVLPGITDAPRDMAAVLAAAREAGATHAWSNVLNLRPGTREHFLGVLEREWPEELERYRRLYPAGASGYLAPADADPISARVAAVTRGARIGDRRRIRLAPDPEPEQLPLTI
;
A
#
# COMPACT_ATOMS: atom_id res chain seq x y z
N MET A 1 -13.30 10.23 -19.21
CA MET A 1 -13.18 8.76 -19.12
C MET A 1 -14.58 8.18 -19.10
N THR A 2 -14.93 7.48 -20.17
CA THR A 2 -16.24 6.85 -20.40
C THR A 2 -16.27 5.42 -19.85
N VAL A 3 -17.45 4.79 -19.79
CA VAL A 3 -17.57 3.35 -19.46
C VAL A 3 -16.78 2.49 -20.46
N ALA A 4 -16.75 2.90 -21.74
CA ALA A 4 -15.98 2.21 -22.77
C ALA A 4 -14.47 2.28 -22.52
N ASP A 5 -13.94 3.43 -22.08
CA ASP A 5 -12.51 3.58 -21.76
C ASP A 5 -12.10 2.67 -20.59
N ILE A 6 -12.97 2.54 -19.60
CA ILE A 6 -12.76 1.70 -18.41
C ILE A 6 -12.74 0.23 -18.80
N ALA A 7 -13.76 -0.23 -19.54
CA ALA A 7 -13.83 -1.59 -20.03
C ALA A 7 -12.61 -1.93 -20.90
N HIS A 8 -12.25 -1.03 -21.82
CA HIS A 8 -11.09 -1.20 -22.69
C HIS A 8 -9.78 -1.43 -21.91
N ARG A 9 -9.55 -0.69 -20.81
CA ARG A 9 -8.35 -0.89 -19.98
C ARG A 9 -8.34 -2.20 -19.22
N ILE A 10 -9.48 -2.63 -18.69
CA ILE A 10 -9.58 -3.93 -18.00
C ILE A 10 -9.41 -5.09 -19.01
N ASP A 11 -9.97 -4.95 -20.20
CA ASP A 11 -9.85 -5.96 -21.25
C ASP A 11 -8.43 -6.06 -21.81
N ALA A 12 -7.72 -4.93 -21.93
CA ALA A 12 -6.29 -4.93 -22.24
C ALA A 12 -5.48 -5.70 -21.19
N LEU A 13 -5.74 -5.46 -19.89
CA LEU A 13 -5.12 -6.22 -18.80
C LEU A 13 -5.44 -7.73 -18.92
N ARG A 14 -6.71 -8.10 -19.16
CA ARG A 14 -7.09 -9.51 -19.36
C ARG A 14 -6.41 -10.14 -20.58
N ALA A 15 -6.19 -9.38 -21.65
CA ALA A 15 -5.48 -9.86 -22.83
C ALA A 15 -4.01 -10.14 -22.51
N GLU A 16 -3.36 -9.26 -21.74
CA GLU A 16 -1.98 -9.44 -21.29
C GLU A 16 -1.82 -10.68 -20.39
N LEU A 17 -2.72 -10.85 -19.41
CA LEU A 17 -2.70 -11.97 -18.47
C LEU A 17 -2.97 -13.34 -19.15
N ARG A 18 -3.61 -13.36 -20.32
CA ARG A 18 -3.87 -14.57 -21.11
C ARG A 18 -2.73 -14.96 -22.05
N ARG A 19 -1.67 -14.15 -22.17
CA ARG A 19 -0.54 -14.46 -23.05
C ARG A 19 0.15 -15.75 -22.57
N ARG A 20 0.52 -16.61 -23.51
CA ARG A 20 1.23 -17.88 -23.20
C ARG A 20 2.51 -17.69 -22.38
N GLY A 21 3.15 -16.54 -22.49
CA GLY A 21 4.36 -16.19 -21.73
C GLY A 21 4.11 -15.61 -20.33
N TRP A 22 2.86 -15.44 -19.89
CA TRP A 22 2.57 -14.90 -18.56
C TRP A 22 2.95 -15.90 -17.47
N ARG A 23 3.94 -15.53 -16.64
CA ARG A 23 4.49 -16.41 -15.58
C ARG A 23 3.86 -16.20 -14.21
N ARG A 24 2.76 -15.43 -14.13
CA ARG A 24 2.11 -15.03 -12.87
C ARG A 24 3.09 -14.32 -11.93
N GLU A 25 3.84 -13.38 -12.48
CA GLU A 25 4.67 -12.48 -11.68
C GLU A 25 3.80 -11.64 -10.75
N THR A 26 4.36 -11.21 -9.62
CA THR A 26 3.60 -10.43 -8.65
C THR A 26 3.31 -9.03 -9.21
N VAL A 27 2.04 -8.67 -9.28
CA VAL A 27 1.61 -7.33 -9.70
C VAL A 27 1.52 -6.42 -8.48
N ALA A 28 2.23 -5.29 -8.54
CA ALA A 28 2.17 -4.25 -7.52
C ALA A 28 1.15 -3.17 -7.90
N ILE A 29 0.12 -3.00 -7.06
CA ILE A 29 -0.92 -1.99 -7.19
C ILE A 29 -0.68 -0.89 -6.15
N GLY A 30 -0.66 0.36 -6.58
CA GLY A 30 -0.46 1.51 -5.69
C GLY A 30 0.99 2.01 -5.58
N ALA A 31 1.90 1.51 -6.42
CA ALA A 31 3.33 1.86 -6.36
C ALA A 31 3.63 3.34 -6.70
N ALA A 32 2.84 3.96 -7.57
CA ALA A 32 3.01 5.36 -7.99
C ALA A 32 1.93 6.30 -7.44
N THR A 33 0.67 5.84 -7.49
CA THR A 33 -0.51 6.61 -7.08
C THR A 33 -1.42 5.71 -6.27
N ASP A 34 -2.12 6.26 -5.28
CA ASP A 34 -3.08 5.48 -4.50
C ASP A 34 -4.14 4.85 -5.42
N PRO A 35 -4.40 3.53 -5.34
CA PRO A 35 -5.34 2.88 -6.25
C PRO A 35 -6.80 3.16 -5.90
N TYR A 36 -7.08 3.76 -4.73
CA TYR A 36 -8.42 4.07 -4.23
C TYR A 36 -8.67 5.58 -4.15
N GLN A 37 -8.29 6.31 -5.19
CA GLN A 37 -8.60 7.75 -5.33
C GLN A 37 -10.12 7.99 -5.34
N PRO A 38 -10.61 9.22 -5.09
CA PRO A 38 -12.05 9.52 -5.08
C PRO A 38 -12.83 9.03 -6.31
N ALA A 39 -12.17 9.00 -7.48
CA ALA A 39 -12.72 8.48 -8.73
C ALA A 39 -13.18 7.00 -8.64
N GLU A 40 -12.57 6.20 -7.77
CA GLU A 40 -12.95 4.80 -7.54
C GLU A 40 -14.33 4.64 -6.89
N GLY A 41 -14.89 5.69 -6.28
CA GLY A 41 -16.27 5.67 -5.82
C GLY A 41 -17.27 5.40 -6.95
N ARG A 42 -16.93 5.84 -8.17
CA ARG A 42 -17.76 5.68 -9.37
C ARG A 42 -17.23 4.60 -10.31
N TYR A 43 -15.96 4.66 -10.68
CA TYR A 43 -15.44 3.90 -11.82
C TYR A 43 -15.04 2.47 -11.49
N ARG A 44 -14.66 2.20 -10.23
CA ARG A 44 -14.29 0.86 -9.75
C ARG A 44 -13.23 0.17 -10.61
N LEU A 45 -12.27 0.94 -11.15
CA LEU A 45 -11.20 0.43 -12.00
C LEU A 45 -10.31 -0.55 -11.24
N THR A 46 -9.92 -0.19 -10.01
CA THR A 46 -9.09 -1.05 -9.16
C THR A 46 -9.80 -2.36 -8.89
N ARG A 47 -11.12 -2.32 -8.62
CA ARG A 47 -11.92 -3.54 -8.47
C ARG A 47 -11.90 -4.40 -9.73
N GLY A 48 -12.10 -3.80 -10.90
CA GLY A 48 -12.03 -4.49 -12.19
C GLY A 48 -10.69 -5.17 -12.43
N CYS A 49 -9.58 -4.47 -12.12
CA CYS A 49 -8.24 -5.04 -12.18
C CYS A 49 -8.06 -6.20 -11.18
N LEU A 50 -8.52 -6.06 -9.94
CA LEU A 50 -8.45 -7.11 -8.93
C LEU A 50 -9.21 -8.38 -9.35
N ILE A 51 -10.37 -8.22 -10.01
CA ILE A 51 -11.14 -9.34 -10.57
C ILE A 51 -10.33 -10.04 -11.67
N ALA A 52 -9.79 -9.29 -12.64
CA ALA A 52 -8.99 -9.86 -13.72
C ALA A 52 -7.74 -10.59 -13.21
N LEU A 53 -7.06 -10.04 -12.20
CA LEU A 53 -5.90 -10.65 -11.56
C LEU A 53 -6.29 -11.92 -10.78
N ALA A 54 -7.44 -11.92 -10.10
CA ALA A 54 -7.97 -13.09 -9.41
C ALA A 54 -8.33 -14.23 -10.37
N GLU A 55 -8.93 -13.91 -11.52
CA GLU A 55 -9.23 -14.86 -12.60
C GLU A 55 -7.94 -15.51 -13.14
N ALA A 56 -6.88 -14.71 -13.32
CA ALA A 56 -5.58 -15.17 -13.80
C ALA A 56 -4.70 -15.87 -12.73
N ARG A 57 -5.16 -15.91 -11.46
CA ARG A 57 -4.37 -16.39 -10.30
C ARG A 57 -3.04 -15.66 -10.16
N THR A 58 -3.05 -14.38 -10.45
CA THR A 58 -1.86 -13.53 -10.37
C THR A 58 -1.65 -13.08 -8.93
N PRO A 59 -0.44 -13.27 -8.35
CA PRO A 59 -0.11 -12.72 -7.04
C PRO A 59 -0.19 -11.18 -7.06
N VAL A 60 -0.67 -10.60 -5.97
CA VAL A 60 -0.88 -9.14 -5.86
C VAL A 60 -0.26 -8.60 -4.58
N THR A 61 0.46 -7.50 -4.71
CA THR A 61 0.76 -6.61 -3.58
C THR A 61 0.03 -5.30 -3.81
N LEU A 62 -0.75 -4.84 -2.83
CA LEU A 62 -1.53 -3.62 -2.92
C LEU A 62 -1.15 -2.71 -1.77
N ILE A 63 -0.87 -1.44 -2.04
CA ILE A 63 -0.72 -0.40 -1.02
C ILE A 63 -1.79 0.68 -1.19
N THR A 64 -2.39 1.13 -0.10
CA THR A 64 -3.30 2.28 -0.11
C THR A 64 -3.25 3.06 1.20
N ARG A 65 -3.72 4.30 1.16
CA ARG A 65 -3.86 5.24 2.28
C ARG A 65 -5.33 5.39 2.72
N GLY A 66 -6.26 4.76 2.01
CA GLY A 66 -7.70 4.91 2.24
C GLY A 66 -8.41 3.61 2.63
N PRO A 67 -9.56 3.69 3.32
CA PRO A 67 -10.34 2.54 3.74
C PRO A 67 -11.22 1.97 2.62
N LEU A 68 -11.27 2.60 1.44
CA LEU A 68 -12.15 2.16 0.34
C LEU A 68 -11.83 0.74 -0.14
N VAL A 69 -10.61 0.25 0.10
CA VAL A 69 -10.21 -1.15 -0.11
C VAL A 69 -11.13 -2.17 0.60
N VAL A 70 -11.77 -1.78 1.71
CA VAL A 70 -12.72 -2.63 2.45
C VAL A 70 -13.93 -3.01 1.57
N ARG A 71 -14.33 -2.15 0.63
CA ARG A 71 -15.39 -2.47 -0.35
C ARG A 71 -15.08 -3.71 -1.18
N ASP A 72 -13.79 -3.93 -1.45
CA ASP A 72 -13.31 -4.95 -2.37
C ASP A 72 -12.76 -6.19 -1.63
N ILE A 73 -13.14 -6.37 -0.36
CA ILE A 73 -12.81 -7.57 0.44
C ILE A 73 -13.26 -8.85 -0.25
N ASP A 74 -14.43 -8.87 -0.88
CA ASP A 74 -14.98 -10.05 -1.53
C ASP A 74 -14.10 -10.55 -2.69
N VAL A 75 -13.60 -9.63 -3.52
CA VAL A 75 -12.69 -9.95 -4.63
C VAL A 75 -11.28 -10.27 -4.12
N LEU A 76 -10.79 -9.53 -3.12
CA LEU A 76 -9.48 -9.77 -2.51
C LEU A 76 -9.42 -11.10 -1.79
N ALA A 77 -10.48 -11.49 -1.07
CA ALA A 77 -10.57 -12.79 -0.41
C ALA A 77 -10.59 -13.92 -1.45
N THR A 78 -11.30 -13.72 -2.56
CA THR A 78 -11.31 -14.69 -3.68
C THR A 78 -9.93 -14.83 -4.31
N ALA A 79 -9.23 -13.72 -4.55
CA ALA A 79 -7.86 -13.73 -5.04
C ALA A 79 -6.90 -14.41 -4.06
N SER A 80 -7.01 -14.11 -2.76
CA SER A 80 -6.17 -14.65 -1.68
C SER A 80 -6.28 -16.17 -1.52
N ARG A 81 -7.42 -16.76 -1.93
CA ARG A 81 -7.58 -18.22 -1.95
C ARG A 81 -6.86 -18.89 -3.11
N ARG A 82 -6.44 -18.15 -4.15
CA ARG A 82 -5.87 -18.70 -5.38
C ARG A 82 -4.42 -18.30 -5.63
N ALA A 83 -3.98 -17.17 -5.09
CA ALA A 83 -2.62 -16.66 -5.20
C ALA A 83 -2.22 -15.88 -3.95
N ALA A 84 -0.93 -15.61 -3.80
CA ALA A 84 -0.45 -14.74 -2.72
C ALA A 84 -0.98 -13.31 -2.93
N VAL A 85 -1.73 -12.80 -1.96
CA VAL A 85 -2.28 -11.44 -1.97
C VAL A 85 -1.96 -10.76 -0.65
N THR A 86 -1.33 -9.59 -0.75
CA THR A 86 -0.92 -8.78 0.38
C THR A 86 -1.44 -7.35 0.22
N VAL A 87 -2.05 -6.80 1.27
CA VAL A 87 -2.57 -5.44 1.32
C VAL A 87 -1.86 -4.66 2.44
N SER A 88 -1.10 -3.63 2.09
CA SER A 88 -0.48 -2.73 3.06
C SER A 88 -1.26 -1.43 3.15
N ILE A 89 -1.61 -1.03 4.36
CA ILE A 89 -2.21 0.28 4.61
C ILE A 89 -1.14 1.23 5.11
N SER A 90 -0.93 2.35 4.41
CA SER A 90 0.04 3.37 4.80
C SER A 90 -0.46 4.18 6.00
N ILE A 91 0.33 4.17 7.07
CA ILE A 91 0.09 4.91 8.30
C ILE A 91 1.44 5.46 8.76
N ALA A 92 1.72 6.73 8.45
CA ALA A 92 2.98 7.37 8.86
C ALA A 92 2.99 7.74 10.36
N THR A 93 1.84 8.03 10.95
CA THR A 93 1.69 8.45 12.34
C THR A 93 0.29 8.13 12.88
N LEU A 94 0.14 8.02 14.20
CA LEU A 94 -1.17 8.00 14.87
C LEU A 94 -1.66 9.39 15.29
N ASP A 95 -0.79 10.40 15.23
CA ASP A 95 -1.16 11.78 15.52
C ASP A 95 -2.07 12.31 14.42
N ALA A 96 -3.34 12.57 14.77
CA ALA A 96 -4.34 13.03 13.82
C ALA A 96 -4.04 14.44 13.28
N SER A 97 -3.36 15.29 14.04
CA SER A 97 -2.97 16.63 13.61
C SER A 97 -1.87 16.57 12.56
N ILE A 98 -0.82 15.77 12.80
CA ILE A 98 0.26 15.56 11.82
C ILE A 98 -0.31 14.89 10.56
N ALA A 99 -1.15 13.87 10.71
CA ALA A 99 -1.76 13.19 9.57
C ALA A 99 -2.63 14.14 8.73
N ALA A 100 -3.44 15.00 9.35
CA ALA A 100 -4.30 15.95 8.66
C ALA A 100 -3.50 17.03 7.90
N ARG A 101 -2.36 17.47 8.44
CA ARG A 101 -1.46 18.42 7.77
C ARG A 101 -0.70 17.78 6.60
N LEU A 102 -0.24 16.53 6.77
CA LEU A 102 0.51 15.80 5.73
C LEU A 102 -0.37 15.37 4.56
N GLU A 103 -1.57 14.87 4.84
CA GLU A 103 -2.46 14.29 3.83
C GLU A 103 -3.90 14.81 3.98
N PRO A 104 -4.14 16.10 3.65
CA PRO A 104 -5.49 16.67 3.73
C PRO A 104 -6.49 15.88 2.90
N GLY A 105 -7.65 15.57 3.48
CA GLY A 105 -8.72 14.82 2.81
C GLY A 105 -8.51 13.30 2.76
N VAL A 106 -7.42 12.77 3.32
CA VAL A 106 -7.22 11.33 3.47
C VAL A 106 -7.78 10.86 4.81
N ALA A 107 -8.25 9.61 4.86
CA ALA A 107 -8.83 9.03 6.06
C ALA A 107 -7.87 9.10 7.27
N PRO A 108 -8.37 9.37 8.49
CA PRO A 108 -7.53 9.45 9.68
C PRO A 108 -6.91 8.09 10.04
N PRO A 109 -5.76 8.07 10.75
CA PRO A 109 -5.04 6.84 11.08
C PRO A 109 -5.90 5.73 11.71
N ARG A 110 -6.83 6.09 12.60
CA ARG A 110 -7.74 5.12 13.25
C ARG A 110 -8.70 4.44 12.27
N GLN A 111 -9.10 5.11 11.19
CA GLN A 111 -9.92 4.48 10.14
C GLN A 111 -9.10 3.53 9.28
N ARG A 112 -7.83 3.85 9.03
CA ARG A 112 -6.87 2.98 8.35
C ARG A 112 -6.59 1.70 9.15
N LEU A 113 -6.43 1.79 10.46
CA LEU A 113 -6.32 0.62 11.36
C LEU A 113 -7.58 -0.27 11.31
N ARG A 114 -8.78 0.31 11.28
CA ARG A 114 -10.02 -0.46 11.10
C ARG A 114 -10.07 -1.21 9.77
N ALA A 115 -9.50 -0.66 8.71
CA ALA A 115 -9.38 -1.35 7.43
C ALA A 115 -8.45 -2.58 7.52
N ILE A 116 -7.31 -2.47 8.23
CA ILE A 116 -6.43 -3.63 8.51
C ILE A 116 -7.22 -4.73 9.23
N ARG A 117 -8.01 -4.37 10.25
CA ARG A 117 -8.86 -5.32 10.99
C ARG A 117 -9.85 -6.03 10.06
N ALA A 118 -10.62 -5.26 9.28
CA ALA A 118 -11.61 -5.82 8.35
C ALA A 118 -10.99 -6.77 7.31
N LEU A 119 -9.84 -6.41 6.74
CA LEU A 119 -9.13 -7.24 5.78
C LEU A 119 -8.62 -8.54 6.42
N THR A 120 -8.04 -8.45 7.62
CA THR A 120 -7.49 -9.63 8.32
C THR A 120 -8.60 -10.57 8.79
N ASP A 121 -9.73 -10.04 9.26
CA ASP A 121 -10.94 -10.83 9.60
C ASP A 121 -11.51 -11.57 8.40
N ALA A 122 -11.39 -11.00 7.20
CA ALA A 122 -11.77 -11.67 5.95
C ALA A 122 -10.72 -12.66 5.43
N GLY A 123 -9.64 -12.91 6.19
CA GLY A 123 -8.58 -13.85 5.82
C GLY A 123 -7.61 -13.32 4.74
N ILE A 124 -7.54 -12.00 4.53
CA ILE A 124 -6.60 -11.36 3.60
C ILE A 124 -5.32 -10.95 4.34
N ALA A 125 -4.14 -11.09 3.71
CA ALA A 125 -2.87 -10.72 4.32
C ALA A 125 -2.78 -9.20 4.38
N ALA A 126 -3.14 -8.57 5.50
CA ALA A 126 -3.08 -7.12 5.62
C ALA A 126 -2.12 -6.66 6.70
N GLY A 127 -1.44 -5.55 6.43
CA GLY A 127 -0.37 -5.04 7.27
C GLY A 127 -0.25 -3.53 7.18
N VAL A 128 0.75 -3.00 7.87
CA VAL A 128 1.01 -1.56 7.94
C VAL A 128 2.27 -1.21 7.16
N ALA A 129 2.20 -0.12 6.41
CA ALA A 129 3.37 0.54 5.86
C ALA A 129 3.63 1.82 6.68
N LEU A 130 4.74 1.86 7.42
CA LEU A 130 5.31 3.10 7.96
C LEU A 130 5.92 3.89 6.81
N ALA A 131 5.08 4.47 5.97
CA ALA A 131 5.50 5.06 4.71
C ALA A 131 4.66 6.31 4.36
N PRO A 132 5.30 7.47 4.10
CA PRO A 132 6.72 7.71 4.32
C PRO A 132 7.06 7.89 5.82
N VAL A 133 8.29 7.53 6.21
CA VAL A 133 8.92 8.03 7.43
C VAL A 133 9.54 9.39 7.12
N LEU A 134 9.16 10.41 7.88
CA LEU A 134 9.55 11.81 7.70
C LEU A 134 10.60 12.18 8.76
N PRO A 135 11.86 12.47 8.38
CA PRO A 135 12.91 12.88 9.31
C PRO A 135 12.50 14.11 10.14
N GLY A 136 12.48 14.00 11.46
CA GLY A 136 12.11 15.09 12.38
C GLY A 136 10.61 15.22 12.63
N ILE A 137 9.74 14.54 11.86
CA ILE A 137 8.27 14.68 11.98
C ILE A 137 7.61 13.37 12.42
N THR A 138 7.99 12.23 11.83
CA THR A 138 7.38 10.91 12.14
C THR A 138 8.38 9.82 12.47
N ASP A 139 9.67 10.14 12.57
CA ASP A 139 10.76 9.18 12.78
C ASP A 139 11.17 8.99 14.25
N ALA A 140 10.40 9.53 15.20
CA ALA A 140 10.58 9.29 16.62
C ALA A 140 10.29 7.81 16.96
N PRO A 141 11.19 7.09 17.64
CA PRO A 141 11.01 5.65 17.93
C PRO A 141 9.72 5.33 18.67
N ARG A 142 9.31 6.19 19.61
CA ARG A 142 8.07 6.03 20.39
C ARG A 142 6.83 6.07 19.48
N ASP A 143 6.79 6.98 18.53
CA ASP A 143 5.62 7.18 17.68
C ASP A 143 5.50 6.07 16.63
N MET A 144 6.63 5.68 16.03
CA MET A 144 6.68 4.50 15.16
C MET A 144 6.27 3.22 15.92
N ALA A 145 6.73 3.06 17.17
CA ALA A 145 6.35 1.92 17.99
C ALA A 145 4.85 1.90 18.29
N ALA A 146 4.25 3.07 18.54
CA ALA A 146 2.82 3.20 18.77
C ALA A 146 2.00 2.80 17.53
N VAL A 147 2.41 3.23 16.32
CA VAL A 147 1.77 2.81 15.06
C VAL A 147 1.84 1.29 14.91
N LEU A 148 3.02 0.69 15.10
CA LEU A 148 3.21 -0.76 14.95
C LEU A 148 2.42 -1.55 16.01
N ALA A 149 2.37 -1.08 17.25
CA ALA A 149 1.57 -1.70 18.30
C ALA A 149 0.08 -1.68 17.94
N ALA A 150 -0.45 -0.53 17.51
CA ALA A 150 -1.84 -0.40 17.10
C ALA A 150 -2.16 -1.24 15.85
N ALA A 151 -1.24 -1.33 14.89
CA ALA A 151 -1.38 -2.19 13.72
C ALA A 151 -1.44 -3.67 14.13
N ARG A 152 -0.60 -4.10 15.08
CA ARG A 152 -0.62 -5.45 15.64
C ARG A 152 -1.96 -5.75 16.33
N GLU A 153 -2.48 -4.82 17.12
CA GLU A 153 -3.80 -4.92 17.75
C GLU A 153 -4.92 -5.04 16.72
N ALA A 154 -4.80 -4.35 15.58
CA ALA A 154 -5.71 -4.49 14.45
C ALA A 154 -5.54 -5.82 13.68
N GLY A 155 -4.60 -6.67 14.05
CA GLY A 155 -4.37 -7.98 13.44
C GLY A 155 -3.38 -7.98 12.27
N ALA A 156 -2.58 -6.91 12.09
CA ALA A 156 -1.60 -6.83 11.02
C ALA A 156 -0.71 -8.09 10.95
N THR A 157 -0.49 -8.58 9.72
CA THR A 157 0.31 -9.78 9.43
C THR A 157 1.74 -9.47 9.03
N HIS A 158 1.99 -8.24 8.59
CA HIS A 158 3.30 -7.76 8.18
C HIS A 158 3.42 -6.26 8.46
N ALA A 159 4.66 -5.80 8.52
CA ALA A 159 4.99 -4.39 8.60
C ALA A 159 6.24 -4.12 7.76
N TRP A 160 6.25 -2.99 7.09
CA TRP A 160 7.44 -2.48 6.40
C TRP A 160 7.44 -0.95 6.45
N SER A 161 8.53 -0.35 6.01
CA SER A 161 8.73 1.09 6.05
C SER A 161 9.43 1.59 4.81
N ASN A 162 9.20 2.85 4.48
CA ASN A 162 10.00 3.56 3.50
C ASN A 162 10.27 4.97 3.99
N VAL A 163 11.53 5.40 3.96
CA VAL A 163 11.89 6.78 4.25
C VAL A 163 11.44 7.65 3.08
N LEU A 164 11.02 8.89 3.36
CA LEU A 164 10.56 9.82 2.35
C LEU A 164 11.55 9.93 1.18
N ASN A 165 11.03 9.85 -0.03
CA ASN A 165 11.75 10.18 -1.26
C ASN A 165 11.06 11.37 -1.91
N LEU A 166 11.84 12.37 -2.33
CA LEU A 166 11.38 13.59 -2.96
C LEU A 166 12.00 13.76 -4.35
N ARG A 167 11.44 13.07 -5.34
CA ARG A 167 11.80 13.28 -6.75
C ARG A 167 11.48 14.71 -7.22
N PRO A 168 12.12 15.18 -8.31
CA PRO A 168 11.75 16.45 -8.93
C PRO A 168 10.23 16.56 -9.15
N GLY A 169 9.66 17.75 -8.91
CA GLY A 169 8.23 18.03 -8.91
C GLY A 169 7.56 17.73 -7.57
N THR A 170 7.79 16.54 -6.99
CA THR A 170 7.27 16.20 -5.65
C THR A 170 7.98 16.97 -4.56
N ARG A 171 9.30 17.18 -4.74
CA ARG A 171 10.14 17.95 -3.83
C ARG A 171 9.62 19.37 -3.64
N GLU A 172 9.38 20.10 -4.73
CA GLU A 172 8.96 21.50 -4.69
C GLU A 172 7.60 21.63 -4.01
N HIS A 173 6.66 20.74 -4.34
CA HIS A 173 5.37 20.69 -3.69
C HIS A 173 5.51 20.42 -2.18
N PHE A 174 6.31 19.42 -1.80
CA PHE A 174 6.49 19.05 -0.40
C PHE A 174 7.20 20.14 0.42
N LEU A 175 8.20 20.83 -0.14
CA LEU A 175 8.84 21.97 0.54
C LEU A 175 7.87 23.13 0.73
N GLY A 176 6.95 23.39 -0.21
CA GLY A 176 5.88 24.36 -0.03
C GLY A 176 4.85 23.95 1.03
N VAL A 177 4.66 22.65 1.27
CA VAL A 177 3.88 22.17 2.41
C VAL A 177 4.64 22.42 3.72
N LEU A 178 5.93 22.09 3.78
CA LEU A 178 6.75 22.35 4.97
C LEU A 178 6.81 23.83 5.34
N GLU A 179 7.00 24.72 4.38
CA GLU A 179 7.04 26.17 4.62
C GLU A 179 5.77 26.69 5.31
N ARG A 180 4.61 26.07 5.04
CA ARG A 180 3.32 26.44 5.64
C ARG A 180 3.04 25.73 6.96
N GLU A 181 3.33 24.44 7.03
CA GLU A 181 2.84 23.55 8.11
C GLU A 181 3.91 23.25 9.18
N TRP A 182 5.19 23.30 8.81
CA TRP A 182 6.39 23.04 9.64
C TRP A 182 7.58 23.92 9.20
N PRO A 183 7.48 25.26 9.26
CA PRO A 183 8.54 26.15 8.81
C PRO A 183 9.89 25.87 9.53
N GLU A 184 9.84 25.38 10.76
CA GLU A 184 11.00 24.97 11.55
C GLU A 184 11.78 23.78 10.96
N GLU A 185 11.12 22.92 10.18
CA GLU A 185 11.76 21.77 9.53
C GLU A 185 12.28 22.09 8.12
N LEU A 186 11.90 23.24 7.55
CA LEU A 186 12.19 23.57 6.15
C LEU A 186 13.69 23.49 5.82
N GLU A 187 14.57 24.04 6.67
CA GLU A 187 16.01 23.98 6.41
C GLU A 187 16.63 22.60 6.59
N ARG A 188 16.08 21.77 7.48
CA ARG A 188 16.47 20.36 7.53
C ARG A 188 16.20 19.71 6.18
N TYR A 189 15.01 19.91 5.63
CA TYR A 189 14.62 19.25 4.38
C TYR A 189 15.32 19.81 3.14
N ARG A 190 15.62 21.11 3.09
CA ARG A 190 16.47 21.68 2.02
C ARG A 190 17.86 21.07 1.98
N ARG A 191 18.46 20.82 3.16
CA ARG A 191 19.74 20.15 3.29
C ARG A 191 19.66 18.67 2.94
N LEU A 192 18.66 17.96 3.45
CA LEU A 192 18.47 16.52 3.22
C LEU A 192 18.10 16.19 1.77
N TYR A 193 17.36 17.07 1.12
CA TYR A 193 16.93 16.94 -0.28
C TYR A 193 17.35 18.19 -1.06
N PRO A 194 18.64 18.33 -1.41
CA PRO A 194 19.10 19.48 -2.19
C PRO A 194 18.49 19.46 -3.60
N ALA A 195 18.37 20.63 -4.21
CA ALA A 195 17.86 20.75 -5.57
C ALA A 195 18.74 19.97 -6.56
N GLY A 196 18.13 19.25 -7.51
CA GLY A 196 18.85 18.43 -8.48
C GLY A 196 19.32 17.06 -7.97
N ALA A 197 19.04 16.70 -6.71
CA ALA A 197 19.34 15.38 -6.18
C ALA A 197 18.43 14.27 -6.76
N SER A 198 18.82 13.01 -6.53
CA SER A 198 18.06 11.81 -6.94
C SER A 198 16.68 11.68 -6.26
N GLY A 199 16.45 12.44 -5.19
CA GLY A 199 15.27 12.38 -4.34
C GLY A 199 15.39 11.40 -3.17
N TYR A 200 16.43 10.57 -3.13
CA TYR A 200 16.75 9.74 -1.96
C TYR A 200 17.68 10.50 -1.01
N LEU A 201 17.57 10.19 0.29
CA LEU A 201 18.54 10.64 1.28
C LEU A 201 19.93 10.04 0.99
N ALA A 202 20.97 10.80 1.33
CA ALA A 202 22.32 10.26 1.38
C ALA A 202 22.40 9.15 2.44
N PRO A 203 23.25 8.12 2.27
CA PRO A 203 23.39 7.03 3.24
C PRO A 203 23.63 7.52 4.68
N ALA A 204 24.46 8.55 4.86
CA ALA A 204 24.74 9.15 6.16
C ALA A 204 23.48 9.64 6.91
N ASP A 205 22.45 10.08 6.18
CA ASP A 205 21.17 10.52 6.74
C ASP A 205 20.13 9.39 6.79
N ALA A 206 20.15 8.49 5.81
CA ALA A 206 19.20 7.39 5.69
C ALA A 206 19.46 6.25 6.69
N ASP A 207 20.73 5.92 6.93
CA ASP A 207 21.13 4.77 7.74
C ASP A 207 20.70 4.89 9.21
N PRO A 208 20.85 6.05 9.88
CA PRO A 208 20.36 6.21 11.25
C PRO A 208 18.84 6.04 11.36
N ILE A 209 18.08 6.55 10.39
CA ILE A 209 16.62 6.40 10.36
C ILE A 209 16.25 4.93 10.14
N SER A 210 16.89 4.30 9.16
CA SER A 210 16.67 2.88 8.84
C SER A 210 17.00 1.98 10.02
N ALA A 211 18.07 2.27 10.76
CA ALA A 211 18.43 1.56 11.99
C ALA A 211 17.38 1.73 13.09
N ARG A 212 16.87 2.95 13.31
CA ARG A 212 15.75 3.20 14.25
C ARG A 212 14.51 2.41 13.86
N VAL A 213 14.11 2.46 12.58
CA VAL A 213 12.93 1.75 12.08
C VAL A 213 13.09 0.23 12.22
N ALA A 214 14.27 -0.31 11.89
CA ALA A 214 14.56 -1.73 12.04
C ALA A 214 14.49 -2.17 13.51
N ALA A 215 15.02 -1.36 14.44
CA ALA A 215 14.95 -1.63 15.87
C ALA A 215 13.49 -1.70 16.36
N VAL A 216 12.66 -0.73 15.99
CA VAL A 216 11.25 -0.67 16.39
C VAL A 216 10.44 -1.81 15.75
N THR A 217 10.67 -2.10 14.47
CA THR A 217 9.98 -3.17 13.74
C THR A 217 10.26 -4.54 14.35
N ARG A 218 11.51 -4.82 14.73
CA ARG A 218 11.87 -6.06 15.43
C ARG A 218 11.14 -6.20 16.78
N GLY A 219 10.97 -5.10 17.51
CA GLY A 219 10.26 -5.08 18.80
C GLY A 219 8.75 -5.32 18.68
N ALA A 220 8.13 -4.94 17.55
CA ALA A 220 6.68 -5.02 17.37
C ALA A 220 6.14 -6.47 17.31
N ARG A 221 6.95 -7.44 16.88
CA ARG A 221 6.56 -8.86 16.73
C ARG A 221 5.30 -9.05 15.86
N ILE A 222 5.19 -8.26 14.80
CA ILE A 222 4.17 -8.44 13.75
C ILE A 222 4.60 -9.60 12.87
N GLY A 223 3.70 -10.54 12.62
CA GLY A 223 3.96 -11.69 11.77
C GLY A 223 2.67 -12.39 11.40
N ASP A 224 2.68 -13.07 10.27
CA ASP A 224 1.49 -13.75 9.79
C ASP A 224 1.25 -15.03 10.58
N ARG A 225 0.16 -15.07 11.34
CA ARG A 225 -0.26 -16.24 12.12
C ARG A 225 -1.32 -17.08 11.42
N ARG A 226 -1.74 -16.68 10.21
CA ARG A 226 -2.81 -17.34 9.48
C ARG A 226 -2.27 -18.61 8.81
N ARG A 227 -3.11 -19.64 8.72
CA ARG A 227 -2.83 -20.83 7.90
C ARG A 227 -3.38 -20.61 6.50
N ILE A 228 -2.52 -20.24 5.56
CA ILE A 228 -2.93 -20.04 4.17
C ILE A 228 -2.88 -21.39 3.45
N ARG A 229 -4.04 -21.87 3.00
CA ARG A 229 -4.12 -22.98 2.04
C ARG A 229 -4.66 -22.42 0.74
N LEU A 230 -3.81 -22.38 -0.28
CA LEU A 230 -4.27 -22.07 -1.63
C LEU A 230 -5.19 -23.20 -2.10
N ALA A 231 -6.31 -22.84 -2.70
CA ALA A 231 -7.19 -23.80 -3.34
C ALA A 231 -6.42 -24.51 -4.47
N PRO A 232 -6.61 -25.82 -4.64
CA PRO A 232 -6.04 -26.54 -5.77
C PRO A 232 -6.59 -25.96 -7.09
N ASP A 233 -5.87 -26.24 -8.17
CA ASP A 233 -6.37 -25.92 -9.50
C ASP A 233 -7.72 -26.63 -9.71
N PRO A 234 -8.74 -25.97 -10.31
CA PRO A 234 -9.97 -26.64 -10.70
C PRO A 234 -9.63 -27.77 -11.66
N GLU A 235 -10.36 -28.86 -11.58
CA GLU A 235 -10.20 -29.97 -12.51
C GLU A 235 -10.32 -29.47 -13.95
N PRO A 236 -9.46 -29.94 -14.87
CA PRO A 236 -9.55 -29.56 -16.26
C PRO A 236 -10.93 -29.96 -16.80
N GLU A 237 -11.68 -28.97 -17.28
CA GLU A 237 -12.97 -29.20 -17.92
C GLU A 237 -12.74 -29.99 -19.21
N GLN A 238 -13.09 -31.27 -19.20
CA GLN A 238 -13.12 -32.08 -20.41
C GLN A 238 -14.24 -31.52 -21.30
N LEU A 239 -13.86 -30.72 -22.30
CA LEU A 239 -14.78 -30.31 -23.33
C LEU A 239 -15.28 -31.58 -24.04
N PRO A 240 -16.60 -31.79 -24.15
CA PRO A 240 -17.13 -32.93 -24.88
C PRO A 240 -16.58 -32.87 -26.31
N LEU A 241 -15.99 -33.98 -26.76
CA LEU A 241 -15.66 -34.16 -28.16
C LEU A 241 -16.97 -34.12 -28.93
N THR A 242 -17.23 -33.02 -29.63
CA THR A 242 -18.31 -32.96 -30.62
C THR A 242 -17.94 -33.95 -31.71
N ILE A 243 -18.64 -35.10 -31.74
CA ILE A 243 -18.51 -36.13 -32.77
C ILE A 243 -19.26 -35.68 -34.02
#